data_AF-Q731N3-F1
#
_entry.id   AF-Q731N3-F1
#
_cell.length_a   1.000
_cell.length_b   1.000
_cell.length_c   1.000
_cell.angle_alpha   90.00
_cell.angle_beta   90.00
_cell.angle_gamma   90.00
#
_symmetry.space_group_name_H-M   'P 1'
#
loop_
_entity.id
_entity.type
_entity.pdbx_description
1 polymer ?
#
loop_
_entity_poly.entity_id
_entity_poly.type
_entity_poly.pdbx_seq_one_letter_code
_entity_poly.pdbx_strand_id
1 'polypeptide(L)'
;MPTASFADIIEGESIVTLGENLSEQQKQDLLKEMKAPKDATIITVSNAEEHKFLEGIVPKAQIGTRAISSSMITYTKPGSGLIVRSKNINSITDAMYTNALITAGVKDAEIQITAPFKVSGTAALTGLMKAYETTSNKAIPEEVKKVANEEMVQTSQLGDKIGEEKAVQLVAKIKEEIAKEQPKTTEDLRSLIKKIADQLGITLTDEQLDNLVALFDKMKNLNIDWNQVGSQLNKAKEHVSAFLGSEEGQSFLDKVKDFFSSIIDFVKSLFK
;
A
#
# COMPACT_ATOMS: atom_id res chain seq x y z
N MET A 1 25.74 32.19 2.33
CA MET A 1 25.03 31.31 3.29
C MET A 1 24.83 29.97 2.60
N PRO A 2 25.22 28.84 3.19
CA PRO A 2 24.93 27.55 2.59
C PRO A 2 23.43 27.31 2.70
N THR A 3 22.75 27.23 1.56
CA THR A 3 21.40 26.69 1.45
C THR A 3 21.42 25.27 1.98
N ALA A 4 20.57 24.97 2.97
CA ALA A 4 20.34 23.61 3.42
C ALA A 4 19.93 22.77 2.22
N SER A 5 20.83 21.89 1.76
CA SER A 5 20.47 20.85 0.81
C SER A 5 19.50 19.93 1.54
N PHE A 6 18.29 19.80 1.01
CA PHE A 6 17.44 18.68 1.36
C PHE A 6 18.27 17.41 1.14
N ALA A 7 18.21 16.46 2.06
CA ALA A 7 18.75 15.12 1.79
C ALA A 7 17.85 14.53 0.71
N ASP A 8 18.27 14.65 -0.54
CA ASP A 8 17.61 13.99 -1.65
C ASP A 8 17.80 12.49 -1.42
N ILE A 9 16.68 11.77 -1.29
CA ILE A 9 16.63 10.31 -1.23
C ILE A 9 17.63 9.74 -2.23
N ILE A 10 18.62 8.99 -1.76
CA ILE A 10 19.72 8.52 -2.59
C ILE A 10 19.31 7.20 -3.23
N GLU A 11 19.42 7.10 -4.55
CA GLU A 11 19.22 5.84 -5.26
C GLU A 11 20.10 4.73 -4.66
N GLY A 12 19.50 3.58 -4.35
CA GLY A 12 20.18 2.44 -3.74
C GLY A 12 20.28 2.49 -2.21
N GLU A 13 19.94 3.62 -1.58
CA GLU A 13 19.83 3.70 -0.13
C GLU A 13 18.75 2.73 0.36
N SER A 14 19.09 1.94 1.39
CA SER A 14 18.22 0.90 1.92
C SER A 14 18.03 1.05 3.42
N ILE A 15 16.78 0.99 3.86
CA ILE A 15 16.41 0.92 5.27
C ILE A 15 15.67 -0.40 5.52
N VAL A 16 16.08 -1.10 6.57
CA VAL A 16 15.39 -2.28 7.07
C VAL A 16 14.61 -1.90 8.32
N THR A 17 13.34 -2.30 8.38
CA THR A 17 12.55 -2.25 9.60
C THR A 17 12.27 -3.64 10.12
N LEU A 18 12.55 -3.87 11.40
CA LEU A 18 12.36 -5.15 12.07
C LEU A 18 11.28 -5.03 13.14
N GLY A 19 10.39 -6.01 13.21
CA GLY A 19 9.43 -6.12 14.31
C GLY A 19 10.13 -6.30 15.65
N GLU A 20 9.73 -5.55 16.67
CA GLU A 20 10.32 -5.57 18.02
C GLU A 20 10.26 -6.95 18.68
N ASN A 21 9.24 -7.74 18.37
CA ASN A 21 9.00 -9.02 19.03
C ASN A 21 9.62 -10.21 18.31
N LEU A 22 10.51 -9.97 17.35
CA LEU A 22 11.37 -10.97 16.72
C LEU A 22 12.47 -11.41 17.70
N SER A 23 12.79 -12.70 17.70
CA SER A 23 14.01 -13.19 18.35
C SER A 23 15.26 -12.75 17.57
N GLU A 24 16.43 -12.75 18.21
CA GLU A 24 17.69 -12.42 17.54
C GLU A 24 17.98 -13.33 16.33
N GLN A 25 17.66 -14.62 16.44
CA GLN A 25 17.78 -15.54 15.31
C GLN A 25 16.85 -15.15 14.16
N GLN A 26 15.59 -14.83 14.47
CA GLN A 26 14.64 -14.40 13.44
C GLN A 26 15.09 -13.10 12.76
N LYS A 27 15.61 -12.13 13.51
CA LYS A 27 16.17 -10.89 12.94
C LYS A 27 17.27 -11.20 11.91
N GLN A 28 18.22 -12.07 12.27
CA GLN A 28 19.31 -12.47 11.38
C GLN A 28 18.81 -13.21 10.14
N ASP A 29 17.83 -14.11 10.30
CA ASP A 29 17.26 -14.86 9.19
C ASP A 29 16.52 -13.94 8.21
N LEU A 30 15.73 -12.97 8.71
CA LEU A 30 15.03 -12.00 7.87
C LEU A 30 16.00 -11.07 7.14
N LEU A 31 17.05 -10.57 7.81
CA LEU A 31 18.08 -9.76 7.16
C LEU A 31 18.76 -10.52 6.01
N LYS A 32 19.05 -11.81 6.22
CA LYS A 32 19.62 -12.68 5.18
C LYS A 32 18.63 -12.93 4.05
N GLU A 33 17.36 -13.16 4.35
CA GLU A 33 16.30 -13.37 3.35
C GLU A 33 16.12 -12.14 2.45
N MET A 34 16.06 -10.95 3.05
CA MET A 34 15.97 -9.67 2.33
C MET A 34 17.27 -9.28 1.62
N LYS A 35 18.36 -10.04 1.81
CA LYS A 35 19.71 -9.70 1.34
C LYS A 35 20.12 -8.29 1.75
N ALA A 36 19.80 -7.91 2.99
CA ALA A 36 20.04 -6.56 3.49
C ALA A 36 21.53 -6.18 3.38
N PRO A 37 21.86 -4.97 2.86
CA PRO A 37 23.22 -4.44 2.88
C PRO A 37 23.80 -4.44 4.31
N LYS A 38 25.11 -4.66 4.43
CA LYS A 38 25.77 -4.71 5.75
C LYS A 38 25.71 -3.38 6.51
N ASP A 39 25.61 -2.29 5.76
CA ASP A 39 25.52 -0.91 6.20
C ASP A 39 24.09 -0.36 6.15
N ALA A 40 23.08 -1.21 5.90
CA ALA A 40 21.70 -0.79 5.92
C ALA A 40 21.32 -0.22 7.29
N THR A 41 20.59 0.89 7.28
CA THR A 41 20.03 1.45 8.52
C THR A 41 18.93 0.51 9.00
N ILE A 42 19.03 0.05 10.24
CA ILE A 42 18.04 -0.85 10.85
C ILE A 42 17.21 -0.05 11.86
N ILE A 43 15.89 -0.10 11.71
CA ILE A 43 14.93 0.52 12.61
C ILE A 43 14.03 -0.56 13.20
N THR A 44 13.61 -0.38 14.45
CA THR A 44 12.66 -1.29 15.10
C THR A 44 11.26 -0.69 15.12
N VAL A 45 10.25 -1.55 14.94
CA VAL A 45 8.82 -1.22 15.04
C VAL A 45 8.21 -1.99 16.20
N SER A 46 7.68 -1.27 17.17
CA SER A 46 6.98 -1.83 18.33
C SER A 46 5.51 -2.09 18.04
N ASN A 47 4.90 -3.01 18.78
CA ASN A 47 3.45 -3.21 18.69
C ASN A 47 2.67 -2.00 19.21
N ALA A 48 3.25 -1.23 20.15
CA ALA A 48 2.65 0.02 20.62
C ALA A 48 2.51 1.06 19.50
N GLU A 49 3.49 1.14 18.59
CA GLU A 49 3.39 1.98 17.39
C GLU A 49 2.26 1.52 16.47
N GLU A 50 2.08 0.21 16.30
CA GLU A 50 0.93 -0.32 15.55
C GLU A 50 -0.40 0.12 16.17
N HIS A 51 -0.58 -0.07 17.49
CA HIS A 51 -1.81 0.35 18.18
C HIS A 51 -2.03 1.87 18.08
N LYS A 52 -0.96 2.69 18.12
CA LYS A 52 -1.08 4.15 17.95
C LYS A 52 -1.76 4.53 16.63
N PHE A 53 -1.47 3.81 15.54
CA PHE A 53 -1.99 4.12 14.21
C PHE A 53 -3.25 3.34 13.84
N LEU A 54 -3.54 2.24 14.55
CA LEU A 54 -4.58 1.28 14.17
C LEU A 54 -5.72 1.19 15.17
N GLU A 55 -5.54 1.63 16.41
CA GLU A 55 -6.59 1.53 17.43
C GLU A 55 -7.81 2.42 17.07
N GLY A 56 -9.00 1.85 17.23
CA GLY A 56 -10.27 2.50 16.85
C GLY A 56 -10.58 2.47 15.35
N ILE A 57 -9.64 1.98 14.54
CA ILE A 57 -9.75 1.88 13.08
C ILE A 57 -9.82 0.42 12.66
N VAL A 58 -8.94 -0.40 13.24
CA VAL A 58 -8.77 -1.82 12.93
C VAL A 58 -9.13 -2.63 14.18
N PRO A 59 -9.88 -3.75 14.05
CA PRO A 59 -10.14 -4.63 15.18
C PRO A 59 -8.83 -5.03 15.89
N LYS A 60 -8.80 -4.95 17.22
CA LYS A 60 -7.60 -5.27 18.02
C LYS A 60 -7.00 -6.65 17.70
N ALA A 61 -7.84 -7.61 17.34
CA ALA A 61 -7.43 -8.94 16.93
C ALA A 61 -6.58 -8.95 15.63
N GLN A 62 -6.82 -8.01 14.71
CA GLN A 62 -6.07 -7.88 13.46
C GLN A 62 -4.73 -7.14 13.65
N ILE A 63 -4.67 -6.20 14.62
CA ILE A 63 -3.42 -5.57 15.06
C ILE A 63 -2.54 -6.60 15.79
N GLY A 64 -3.16 -7.42 16.62
CA GLY A 64 -2.47 -8.40 17.45
C GLY A 64 -1.71 -7.75 18.61
N THR A 65 -0.88 -8.57 19.25
CA THR A 65 -0.12 -8.18 20.46
C THR A 65 1.39 -8.17 20.23
N ARG A 66 1.84 -8.47 19.00
CA ARG A 66 3.25 -8.63 18.66
C ARG A 66 3.56 -8.06 17.28
N ALA A 67 4.55 -7.17 17.22
CA ALA A 67 5.15 -6.69 15.98
C ALA A 67 6.15 -7.73 15.47
N ILE A 68 5.79 -8.45 14.41
CA ILE A 68 6.58 -9.57 13.85
C ILE A 68 6.96 -9.33 12.38
N SER A 69 6.06 -8.81 11.56
CA SER A 69 6.39 -8.53 10.15
C SER A 69 7.45 -7.43 10.05
N SER A 70 8.34 -7.58 9.08
CA SER A 70 9.48 -6.72 8.81
C SER A 70 9.50 -6.32 7.34
N SER A 71 10.25 -5.28 7.02
CA SER A 71 10.38 -4.81 5.65
C SER A 71 11.75 -4.24 5.35
N MET A 72 12.11 -4.21 4.08
CA MET A 72 13.23 -3.44 3.55
C MET A 72 12.69 -2.56 2.43
N ILE A 73 13.02 -1.27 2.49
CA ILE A 73 12.78 -0.31 1.41
C ILE A 73 14.13 0.07 0.80
N THR A 74 14.22 -0.05 -0.53
CA THR A 74 15.37 0.36 -1.32
C THR A 74 14.91 1.39 -2.34
N TYR A 75 15.43 2.61 -2.25
CA TYR A 75 14.99 3.69 -3.14
C TYR A 75 15.54 3.52 -4.54
N THR A 76 14.68 3.76 -5.53
CA THR A 76 14.99 3.62 -6.95
C THR A 76 15.01 4.99 -7.62
N LYS A 77 15.28 5.03 -8.92
CA LYS A 77 15.35 6.28 -9.68
C LYS A 77 14.01 7.02 -9.65
N PRO A 78 14.01 8.37 -9.59
CA PRO A 78 12.79 9.14 -9.75
C PRO A 78 12.05 8.72 -11.02
N GLY A 79 10.75 8.44 -10.91
CA GLY A 79 9.97 7.92 -12.03
C GLY A 79 9.76 6.40 -12.01
N SER A 80 10.55 5.65 -11.24
CA SER A 80 10.47 4.19 -11.21
C SER A 80 9.21 3.62 -10.55
N GLY A 81 8.46 4.36 -9.76
CA GLY A 81 7.25 3.85 -9.11
C GLY A 81 7.54 2.87 -7.96
N LEU A 82 6.49 2.26 -7.41
CA LEU A 82 6.62 1.29 -6.32
C LEU A 82 6.56 -0.14 -6.84
N ILE A 83 7.49 -0.97 -6.36
CA ILE A 83 7.49 -2.41 -6.59
C ILE A 83 7.50 -3.08 -5.21
N VAL A 84 6.40 -3.75 -4.86
CA VAL A 84 6.24 -4.41 -3.55
C VAL A 84 6.20 -5.91 -3.75
N ARG A 85 6.92 -6.66 -2.90
CA ARG A 85 6.82 -8.11 -2.80
C ARG A 85 6.72 -8.51 -1.34
N SER A 86 5.75 -9.36 -1.02
CA SER A 86 5.57 -9.87 0.34
C SER A 86 5.69 -11.39 0.42
N LYS A 87 6.14 -11.87 1.57
CA LYS A 87 6.22 -13.29 1.93
C LYS A 87 5.75 -13.48 3.36
N ASN A 88 5.06 -14.59 3.63
CA ASN A 88 4.54 -14.93 4.96
C ASN A 88 3.58 -13.86 5.54
N ILE A 89 2.85 -13.17 4.66
CA ILE A 89 1.75 -12.29 5.01
C ILE A 89 0.45 -12.97 4.58
N ASN A 90 -0.57 -12.95 5.44
CA ASN A 90 -1.82 -13.68 5.21
C ASN A 90 -2.84 -12.90 4.39
N SER A 91 -3.37 -11.82 4.98
CA SER A 91 -4.59 -11.16 4.49
C SER A 91 -4.30 -9.89 3.68
N ILE A 92 -3.03 -9.48 3.60
CA ILE A 92 -2.62 -8.24 2.95
C ILE A 92 -1.77 -8.59 1.75
N THR A 93 -2.22 -8.19 0.57
CA THR A 93 -1.54 -8.45 -0.70
C THR A 93 -0.52 -7.36 -1.02
N ASP A 94 0.40 -7.65 -1.95
CA ASP A 94 1.39 -6.68 -2.45
C ASP A 94 0.73 -5.41 -2.99
N ALA A 95 -0.43 -5.54 -3.63
CA ALA A 95 -1.19 -4.42 -4.15
C ALA A 95 -1.83 -3.56 -3.03
N MET A 96 -2.27 -4.18 -1.93
CA MET A 96 -2.77 -3.44 -0.77
C MET A 96 -1.67 -2.61 -0.10
N TYR A 97 -0.46 -3.17 0.06
CA TYR A 97 0.70 -2.40 0.52
C TYR A 97 1.03 -1.26 -0.43
N THR A 98 1.09 -1.54 -1.74
CA THR A 98 1.37 -0.53 -2.75
C THR A 98 0.39 0.63 -2.66
N ASN A 99 -0.91 0.34 -2.58
CA ASN A 99 -1.95 1.37 -2.47
C ASN A 99 -1.83 2.21 -1.19
N ALA A 100 -1.57 1.57 -0.05
CA ALA A 100 -1.41 2.26 1.23
C ALA A 100 -0.16 3.16 1.25
N LEU A 101 0.95 2.69 0.69
CA LEU A 101 2.19 3.45 0.58
C LEU A 101 2.05 4.66 -0.34
N ILE A 102 1.30 4.52 -1.43
CA ILE A 102 0.94 5.64 -2.32
C ILE A 102 0.14 6.69 -1.54
N THR A 103 -0.85 6.27 -0.75
CA THR A 103 -1.63 7.18 0.13
C THR A 103 -0.72 7.89 1.14
N ALA A 104 0.29 7.20 1.65
CA ALA A 104 1.26 7.74 2.60
C ALA A 104 2.31 8.68 1.97
N GLY A 105 2.31 8.84 0.64
CA GLY A 105 3.26 9.71 -0.06
C GLY A 105 4.56 9.02 -0.47
N VAL A 106 4.71 7.71 -0.28
CA VAL A 106 5.90 6.96 -0.69
C VAL A 106 5.94 6.84 -2.22
N LYS A 107 7.13 6.94 -2.79
CA LYS A 107 7.36 6.89 -4.23
C LYS A 107 8.70 6.24 -4.56
N ASP A 108 8.79 5.69 -5.76
CA ASP A 108 10.04 5.32 -6.42
C ASP A 108 10.95 4.43 -5.54
N ALA A 109 10.45 3.23 -5.20
CA ALA A 109 11.14 2.30 -4.29
C ALA A 109 10.80 0.83 -4.57
N GLU A 110 11.78 -0.05 -4.37
CA GLU A 110 11.59 -1.49 -4.27
C GLU A 110 11.43 -1.87 -2.80
N ILE A 111 10.41 -2.67 -2.50
CA ILE A 111 10.00 -3.00 -1.14
C ILE A 111 9.86 -4.51 -1.01
N GLN A 112 10.57 -5.06 -0.03
CA GLN A 112 10.47 -6.46 0.36
C GLN A 112 9.85 -6.53 1.75
N ILE A 113 8.78 -7.31 1.91
CA ILE A 113 8.07 -7.51 3.17
C ILE A 113 8.14 -8.98 3.53
N THR A 114 8.52 -9.29 4.76
CA THR A 114 8.62 -10.68 5.19
C THR A 114 8.36 -10.85 6.69
N ALA A 115 8.12 -12.10 7.08
CA ALA A 115 7.95 -12.52 8.46
C ALA A 115 8.47 -13.96 8.62
N PRO A 116 8.91 -14.38 9.82
CA PRO A 116 9.41 -15.75 10.06
C PRO A 116 8.31 -16.81 9.89
N PHE A 117 7.04 -16.41 10.01
CA PHE A 117 5.85 -17.23 9.79
C PHE A 117 4.69 -16.31 9.40
N LYS A 118 3.59 -16.91 8.97
CA LYS A 118 2.37 -16.23 8.52
C LYS A 118 1.79 -15.27 9.58
N VAL A 119 1.71 -13.97 9.26
CA VAL A 119 1.17 -12.90 10.13
C VAL A 119 0.26 -11.93 9.36
N SER A 120 -0.36 -10.96 10.06
CA SER A 120 -1.22 -9.93 9.47
C SER A 120 -0.46 -9.00 8.51
N GLY A 121 0.71 -8.51 8.92
CA GLY A 121 1.56 -7.61 8.14
C GLY A 121 1.49 -6.12 8.53
N THR A 122 0.68 -5.75 9.51
CA THR A 122 0.48 -4.35 9.94
C THR A 122 1.76 -3.66 10.43
N ALA A 123 2.65 -4.39 11.12
CA ALA A 123 3.93 -3.84 11.57
C ALA A 123 4.85 -3.45 10.40
N ALA A 124 4.75 -4.16 9.26
CA ALA A 124 5.58 -3.86 8.09
C ALA A 124 5.17 -2.53 7.44
N LEU A 125 3.87 -2.24 7.33
CA LEU A 125 3.41 -0.95 6.80
C LEU A 125 3.82 0.20 7.73
N THR A 126 3.63 0.02 9.04
CA THR A 126 4.08 1.00 10.05
C THR A 126 5.58 1.25 9.95
N GLY A 127 6.37 0.18 9.77
CA GLY A 127 7.81 0.27 9.53
C GLY A 127 8.18 0.99 8.26
N LEU A 128 7.49 0.73 7.15
CA LEU A 128 7.76 1.41 5.87
C LEU A 128 7.50 2.92 5.95
N MET A 129 6.43 3.33 6.64
CA MET A 129 6.17 4.75 6.90
C MET A 129 7.28 5.37 7.74
N LYS A 130 7.71 4.69 8.81
CA LYS A 130 8.82 5.14 9.68
C LYS A 130 10.15 5.24 8.94
N ALA A 131 10.46 4.25 8.08
CA ALA A 131 11.64 4.26 7.24
C ALA A 131 11.61 5.44 6.25
N TYR A 132 10.46 5.70 5.64
CA TYR A 132 10.29 6.84 4.74
C TYR A 132 10.45 8.18 5.46
N GLU A 133 9.88 8.35 6.66
CA GLU A 133 10.08 9.56 7.46
C GLU A 133 11.57 9.77 7.80
N THR A 134 12.31 8.67 8.03
CA THR A 134 13.74 8.69 8.37
C THR A 134 14.61 9.14 7.19
N THR A 135 14.40 8.60 5.99
CA THR A 135 15.19 8.98 4.80
C THR A 135 14.79 10.33 4.22
N SER A 136 13.49 10.59 4.10
CA SER A 136 13.00 11.82 3.45
C SER A 136 13.14 13.05 4.34
N ASN A 137 13.42 12.86 5.63
CA ASN A 137 13.39 13.89 6.67
C ASN A 137 12.07 14.70 6.67
N LYS A 138 10.98 14.06 6.22
CA LYS A 138 9.63 14.62 6.17
C LYS A 138 8.70 13.72 6.98
N ALA A 139 8.06 14.30 7.99
CA ALA A 139 7.03 13.61 8.73
C ALA A 139 5.81 13.39 7.84
N ILE A 140 5.30 12.15 7.82
CA ILE A 140 3.99 11.84 7.28
C ILE A 140 2.99 12.26 8.37
N PRO A 141 1.98 13.10 8.05
CA PRO A 141 0.98 13.49 9.03
C PRO A 141 0.36 12.25 9.70
N GLU A 142 0.19 12.28 11.01
CA GLU A 142 -0.34 11.14 11.79
C GLU A 142 -1.68 10.63 11.22
N GLU A 143 -2.56 11.54 10.80
CA GLU A 143 -3.85 11.18 10.19
C GLU A 143 -3.70 10.53 8.80
N VAL A 144 -2.65 10.88 8.03
CA VAL A 144 -2.33 10.21 6.77
C VAL A 144 -1.80 8.79 7.04
N LYS A 145 -0.98 8.61 8.09
CA LYS A 145 -0.53 7.27 8.51
C LYS A 145 -1.70 6.39 8.92
N LYS A 146 -2.65 6.94 9.70
CA LYS A 146 -3.88 6.26 10.10
C LYS A 146 -4.73 5.86 8.89
N VAL A 147 -5.01 6.80 7.98
CA VAL A 147 -5.91 6.52 6.85
C VAL A 147 -5.30 5.52 5.86
N ALA A 148 -3.98 5.55 5.66
CA ALA A 148 -3.29 4.57 4.81
C ALA A 148 -3.36 3.16 5.40
N ASN A 149 -3.26 3.03 6.73
CA ASN A 149 -3.47 1.76 7.40
C ASN A 149 -4.94 1.30 7.37
N GLU A 150 -5.88 2.23 7.63
CA GLU A 150 -7.33 1.99 7.54
C GLU A 150 -7.69 1.44 6.16
N GLU A 151 -7.19 2.09 5.12
CA GLU A 151 -7.39 1.68 3.73
C GLU A 151 -6.93 0.25 3.48
N MET A 152 -5.70 -0.09 3.89
CA MET A 152 -5.15 -1.43 3.70
C MET A 152 -6.03 -2.50 4.34
N VAL A 153 -6.48 -2.26 5.58
CA VAL A 153 -7.32 -3.21 6.31
C VAL A 153 -8.73 -3.28 5.76
N GLN A 154 -9.37 -2.15 5.45
CA GLN A 154 -10.71 -2.16 4.85
C GLN A 154 -10.70 -2.83 3.47
N THR A 155 -9.64 -2.63 2.69
CA THR A 155 -9.47 -3.32 1.39
C THR A 155 -9.34 -4.83 1.60
N SER A 156 -8.58 -5.27 2.61
CA SER A 156 -8.45 -6.67 2.99
C SER A 156 -9.80 -7.28 3.41
N GLN A 157 -10.53 -6.61 4.30
CA GLN A 157 -11.86 -7.06 4.77
C GLN A 157 -12.90 -7.08 3.65
N LEU A 158 -12.84 -6.12 2.73
CA LEU A 158 -13.67 -6.12 1.53
C LEU A 158 -13.29 -7.31 0.64
N GLY A 159 -11.99 -7.59 0.49
CA GLY A 159 -11.45 -8.74 -0.22
C GLY A 159 -11.97 -10.08 0.29
N ASP A 160 -12.10 -10.25 1.61
CA ASP A 160 -12.70 -11.45 2.22
C ASP A 160 -14.17 -11.68 1.80
N LYS A 161 -14.87 -10.63 1.32
CA LYS A 161 -16.28 -10.69 0.92
C LYS A 161 -16.48 -10.78 -0.58
N ILE A 162 -15.74 -9.99 -1.35
CA ILE A 162 -15.94 -9.84 -2.79
C ILE A 162 -14.78 -10.40 -3.63
N GLY A 163 -13.73 -10.91 -2.99
CA GLY A 163 -12.46 -11.32 -3.61
C GLY A 163 -11.41 -10.23 -3.51
N GLU A 164 -10.19 -10.59 -3.10
CA GLU A 164 -9.04 -9.69 -2.91
C GLU A 164 -8.78 -8.83 -4.17
N GLU A 165 -8.83 -9.47 -5.33
CA GLU A 165 -8.67 -8.83 -6.62
C GLU A 165 -9.68 -7.70 -6.83
N LYS A 166 -10.97 -8.00 -6.71
CA LYS A 166 -12.04 -7.01 -6.90
C LYS A 166 -11.97 -5.87 -5.90
N ALA A 167 -11.62 -6.15 -4.64
CA ALA A 167 -11.46 -5.12 -3.62
C ALA A 167 -10.31 -4.16 -3.94
N VAL A 168 -9.15 -4.68 -4.32
CA VAL A 168 -7.99 -3.87 -4.73
C VAL A 168 -8.32 -3.03 -5.97
N GLN A 169 -9.00 -3.60 -6.96
CA GLN A 169 -9.43 -2.86 -8.16
C GLN A 169 -10.35 -1.70 -7.83
N LEU A 170 -11.37 -1.98 -7.02
CA LEU A 170 -12.37 -0.98 -6.63
C LEU A 170 -11.70 0.19 -5.91
N VAL A 171 -10.86 -0.08 -4.90
CA VAL A 171 -10.17 0.96 -4.13
C VAL A 171 -9.21 1.76 -5.03
N ALA A 172 -8.41 1.11 -5.87
CA ALA A 172 -7.51 1.79 -6.80
C ALA A 172 -8.28 2.66 -7.80
N LYS A 173 -9.42 2.18 -8.31
CA LYS A 173 -10.24 2.91 -9.28
C LYS A 173 -10.94 4.11 -8.65
N ILE A 174 -11.45 3.97 -7.42
CA ILE A 174 -12.02 5.08 -6.67
C ILE A 174 -10.96 6.18 -6.48
N LYS A 175 -9.75 5.84 -6.05
CA LYS A 175 -8.64 6.82 -5.93
C LYS A 175 -8.34 7.53 -7.24
N GLU A 176 -8.27 6.79 -8.33
CA GLU A 176 -8.01 7.33 -9.65
C GLU A 176 -9.09 8.35 -10.06
N GLU A 177 -10.37 8.02 -9.86
CA GLU A 177 -11.45 8.93 -10.22
C GLU A 177 -11.59 10.10 -9.23
N ILE A 178 -11.27 9.94 -7.95
CA ILE A 178 -11.18 11.07 -7.00
C ILE A 178 -10.08 12.03 -7.43
N ALA A 179 -8.92 11.53 -7.88
CA ALA A 179 -7.82 12.36 -8.36
C ALA A 179 -8.21 13.17 -9.61
N LYS A 180 -9.11 12.63 -10.46
CA LYS A 180 -9.59 13.30 -11.69
C LYS A 180 -10.78 14.23 -11.45
N GLU A 181 -11.84 13.71 -10.82
CA GLU A 181 -13.14 14.38 -10.68
C GLU A 181 -13.19 15.30 -9.44
N GLN A 182 -12.34 15.06 -8.44
CA GLN A 182 -12.26 15.82 -7.19
C GLN A 182 -13.64 16.13 -6.55
N PRO A 183 -14.42 15.08 -6.21
CA PRO A 183 -15.79 15.23 -5.70
C PRO A 183 -15.82 16.15 -4.46
N LYS A 184 -16.84 16.99 -4.35
CA LYS A 184 -16.92 18.01 -3.29
C LYS A 184 -17.74 17.55 -2.10
N THR A 185 -18.86 16.87 -2.35
CA THR A 185 -19.78 16.43 -1.30
C THR A 185 -19.63 14.93 -1.00
N THR A 186 -20.19 14.50 0.13
CA THR A 186 -20.24 13.08 0.50
C THR A 186 -21.19 12.31 -0.43
N GLU A 187 -22.24 12.96 -0.91
CA GLU A 187 -23.20 12.43 -1.88
C GLU A 187 -22.57 12.22 -3.27
N ASP A 188 -21.72 13.16 -3.72
CA ASP A 188 -20.94 12.99 -4.96
C ASP A 188 -20.03 11.78 -4.83
N LEU A 189 -19.34 11.65 -3.69
CA LEU A 189 -18.45 10.53 -3.41
C LEU A 189 -19.20 9.20 -3.36
N ARG A 190 -20.35 9.15 -2.69
CA ARG A 190 -21.21 7.95 -2.66
C ARG A 190 -21.64 7.54 -4.06
N SER A 191 -22.07 8.50 -4.87
CA SER A 191 -22.50 8.26 -6.25
C SER A 191 -21.34 7.76 -7.12
N LEU A 192 -20.15 8.34 -6.94
CA LEU A 192 -18.93 7.91 -7.62
C LEU A 192 -18.56 6.47 -7.28
N ILE A 193 -18.53 6.13 -5.99
CA ILE A 193 -18.18 4.78 -5.52
C ILE A 193 -19.18 3.75 -6.08
N LYS A 194 -20.48 4.06 -6.04
CA LYS A 194 -21.52 3.18 -6.59
C LYS A 194 -21.36 2.98 -8.09
N LYS A 195 -21.16 4.06 -8.85
CA LYS A 195 -20.90 4.01 -10.30
C LYS A 195 -19.70 3.12 -10.63
N ILE A 196 -18.60 3.25 -9.89
CA ILE A 196 -17.39 2.43 -10.10
C ILE A 196 -17.65 0.97 -9.74
N ALA A 197 -18.32 0.69 -8.62
CA ALA A 197 -18.68 -0.67 -8.24
C ALA A 197 -19.55 -1.35 -9.31
N ASP A 198 -20.57 -0.65 -9.81
CA ASP A 198 -21.45 -1.12 -10.90
C ASP A 198 -20.64 -1.39 -12.18
N GLN A 199 -19.71 -0.51 -12.56
CA GLN A 199 -18.82 -0.70 -13.72
C GLN A 199 -17.93 -1.93 -13.60
N LEU A 200 -17.50 -2.27 -12.39
CA LEU A 200 -16.67 -3.45 -12.10
C LEU A 200 -17.51 -4.72 -11.87
N GLY A 201 -18.84 -4.64 -11.95
CA GLY A 201 -19.73 -5.75 -11.64
C GLY A 201 -19.63 -6.19 -10.17
N ILE A 202 -19.43 -5.24 -9.27
CA ILE A 202 -19.34 -5.43 -7.82
C ILE A 202 -20.62 -4.94 -7.18
N THR A 203 -21.33 -5.83 -6.50
CA THR A 203 -22.46 -5.46 -5.64
C THR A 203 -21.95 -5.20 -4.23
N LEU A 204 -22.07 -3.95 -3.77
CA LEU A 204 -21.76 -3.57 -2.39
C LEU A 204 -23.01 -3.61 -1.53
N THR A 205 -22.88 -4.07 -0.29
CA THR A 205 -23.90 -3.81 0.75
C THR A 205 -23.88 -2.34 1.16
N ASP A 206 -24.96 -1.87 1.78
CA ASP A 206 -25.00 -0.49 2.30
C ASP A 206 -23.87 -0.22 3.29
N GLU A 207 -23.57 -1.18 4.16
CA GLU A 207 -22.44 -1.10 5.10
C GLU A 207 -21.09 -0.99 4.38
N GLN A 208 -20.85 -1.79 3.34
CA GLN A 208 -19.62 -1.73 2.56
C GLN A 208 -19.47 -0.38 1.83
N LEU A 209 -20.57 0.11 1.25
CA LEU A 209 -20.60 1.42 0.61
C LEU A 209 -20.33 2.54 1.63
N ASP A 210 -20.97 2.51 2.80
CA ASP A 210 -20.79 3.49 3.86
C ASP A 210 -19.35 3.51 4.38
N ASN A 211 -18.73 2.34 4.56
CA ASN A 211 -17.33 2.24 4.97
C ASN A 211 -16.39 2.85 3.94
N LEU A 212 -16.59 2.56 2.65
CA LEU A 212 -15.80 3.17 1.57
C LEU A 212 -16.01 4.69 1.50
N VAL A 213 -17.25 5.16 1.61
CA VAL A 213 -17.56 6.60 1.63
C VAL A 213 -16.85 7.28 2.79
N ALA A 214 -16.92 6.70 4.00
CA ALA A 214 -16.26 7.25 5.18
C ALA A 214 -14.72 7.28 5.01
N LEU A 215 -14.12 6.22 4.48
CA LEU A 215 -12.69 6.15 4.19
C LEU A 215 -12.25 7.25 3.22
N PHE A 216 -12.94 7.37 2.09
CA PHE A 216 -12.56 8.32 1.04
C PHE A 216 -12.92 9.77 1.39
N ASP A 217 -13.95 10.01 2.20
CA ASP A 217 -14.25 11.35 2.70
C ASP A 217 -13.17 11.81 3.70
N LYS A 218 -12.71 10.91 4.60
CA LYS A 218 -11.53 11.17 5.43
C LYS A 218 -10.33 11.53 4.57
N MET A 219 -9.99 10.71 3.57
CA MET A 219 -8.85 10.97 2.67
C MET A 219 -8.95 12.32 1.97
N LYS A 220 -10.13 12.70 1.47
CA LYS A 220 -10.38 13.99 0.81
C LYS A 220 -10.09 15.17 1.75
N ASN A 221 -10.42 15.03 3.04
CA ASN A 221 -10.23 16.07 4.05
C ASN A 221 -8.79 16.11 4.60
N LEU A 222 -7.94 15.16 4.22
CA LEU A 222 -6.53 15.14 4.57
C LEU A 222 -5.69 15.78 3.47
N ASN A 223 -4.51 16.29 3.84
CA ASN A 223 -3.55 16.88 2.90
C ASN A 223 -2.82 15.82 2.07
N ILE A 224 -3.57 14.92 1.43
CA ILE A 224 -3.07 13.88 0.53
C ILE A 224 -2.82 14.52 -0.84
N ASP A 225 -1.64 14.25 -1.42
CA ASP A 225 -1.30 14.69 -2.76
C ASP A 225 -1.98 13.79 -3.80
N TRP A 226 -3.20 14.15 -4.20
CA TRP A 226 -3.98 13.40 -5.20
C TRP A 226 -3.31 13.33 -6.58
N ASN A 227 -2.48 14.32 -6.93
CA ASN A 227 -1.70 14.27 -8.17
C ASN A 227 -0.62 13.18 -8.08
N GLN A 228 0.07 13.12 -6.94
CA GLN A 228 1.02 12.04 -6.66
C GLN A 228 0.32 10.68 -6.67
N VAL A 229 -0.82 10.55 -5.97
CA VAL A 229 -1.60 9.30 -5.93
C VAL A 229 -1.92 8.82 -7.34
N GLY A 230 -2.48 9.69 -8.19
CA GLY A 230 -2.78 9.37 -9.59
C GLY A 230 -1.53 8.94 -10.37
N SER A 231 -0.42 9.67 -10.23
CA SER A 231 0.84 9.36 -10.94
C SER A 231 1.43 8.00 -10.55
N GLN A 232 1.41 7.66 -9.27
CA GLN A 232 1.98 6.40 -8.77
C GLN A 232 1.08 5.21 -9.08
N LEU A 233 -0.24 5.40 -9.07
CA LEU A 233 -1.19 4.37 -9.54
C LEU A 233 -0.97 4.04 -11.02
N ASN A 234 -0.70 5.04 -11.86
CA ASN A 234 -0.40 4.80 -13.28
C ASN A 234 0.90 4.01 -13.46
N LYS A 235 1.96 4.37 -12.74
CA LYS A 235 3.22 3.59 -12.77
C LYS A 235 3.04 2.15 -12.29
N ALA A 236 2.26 1.93 -11.23
CA ALA A 236 1.96 0.58 -10.76
C ALA A 236 1.25 -0.26 -11.83
N LYS A 237 0.30 0.33 -12.58
CA LYS A 237 -0.36 -0.33 -13.73
C LYS A 237 0.61 -0.63 -14.87
N GLU A 238 1.55 0.27 -15.15
CA GLU A 238 2.58 0.08 -16.18
C GLU A 238 3.51 -1.08 -15.86
N HIS A 239 4.00 -1.18 -14.61
CA HIS A 239 4.85 -2.30 -14.16
C HIS A 239 4.17 -3.64 -14.32
N VAL A 240 2.90 -3.71 -13.95
CA VAL A 240 2.13 -4.93 -14.13
C VAL A 240 1.98 -5.25 -15.62
N SER A 241 1.64 -4.26 -16.45
CA SER A 241 1.48 -4.47 -17.89
C SER A 241 2.79 -4.93 -18.56
N ALA A 242 3.93 -4.37 -18.16
CA ALA A 242 5.25 -4.80 -18.62
C ALA A 242 5.59 -6.23 -18.16
N PHE A 243 5.27 -6.57 -16.91
CA PHE A 243 5.51 -7.91 -16.35
C PHE A 243 4.61 -8.99 -17.01
N LEU A 244 3.34 -8.67 -17.28
CA LEU A 244 2.41 -9.54 -18.02
C LEU A 244 2.86 -9.81 -19.46
N GLY A 245 3.64 -8.89 -20.05
CA GLY A 245 4.23 -9.04 -21.38
C GLY A 245 5.56 -9.81 -21.43
N SER A 246 6.10 -10.23 -20.28
CA SER A 246 7.40 -10.92 -20.18
C SER A 246 7.26 -12.45 -20.13
N GLU A 247 8.26 -13.18 -20.63
CA GLU A 247 8.30 -14.66 -20.59
C GLU A 247 8.33 -15.23 -19.15
N GLU A 248 8.80 -14.44 -18.18
CA GLU A 248 8.91 -14.79 -16.76
C GLU A 248 7.57 -14.68 -16.00
N GLY A 249 6.54 -14.06 -16.60
CA GLY A 249 5.22 -13.86 -15.99
C GLY A 249 4.32 -15.10 -15.95
N GLN A 250 4.62 -16.16 -16.70
CA GLN A 250 3.73 -17.31 -16.92
C GLN A 250 3.41 -18.12 -15.66
N SER A 251 4.26 -18.11 -14.63
CA SER A 251 4.00 -18.82 -13.36
C SER A 251 3.25 -17.98 -12.30
N PHE A 252 3.24 -16.65 -12.44
CA PHE A 252 2.51 -15.72 -11.55
C PHE A 252 1.08 -15.44 -12.08
N LEU A 253 0.88 -15.71 -13.38
CA LEU A 253 -0.30 -15.37 -14.16
C LEU A 253 -1.58 -16.12 -13.76
N ASP A 254 -1.52 -17.33 -13.21
CA ASP A 254 -2.75 -18.11 -12.98
C ASP A 254 -3.71 -17.50 -11.94
N LYS A 255 -3.26 -16.51 -11.15
CA LYS A 255 -4.07 -15.81 -10.13
C LYS A 255 -4.17 -14.30 -10.32
N VAL A 256 -3.58 -13.72 -11.37
CA VAL A 256 -3.54 -12.25 -11.57
C VAL A 256 -3.96 -11.85 -13.00
N LYS A 257 -4.04 -12.83 -13.91
CA LYS A 257 -4.44 -12.62 -15.30
C LYS A 257 -5.88 -12.12 -15.43
N ASP A 258 -6.79 -12.61 -14.60
CA ASP A 258 -8.21 -12.20 -14.62
C ASP A 258 -8.40 -10.77 -14.10
N PHE A 259 -7.61 -10.37 -13.10
CA PHE A 259 -7.58 -9.00 -12.57
C PHE A 259 -7.29 -7.96 -13.66
N PHE A 260 -6.23 -8.15 -14.44
CA PHE A 260 -5.74 -7.10 -15.33
C PHE A 260 -6.28 -7.20 -16.75
N SER A 261 -6.71 -8.40 -17.19
CA SER A 261 -7.41 -8.54 -18.48
C SER A 261 -8.71 -7.75 -18.49
N SER A 262 -9.47 -7.74 -17.38
CA SER A 262 -10.69 -6.94 -17.24
C SER A 262 -10.44 -5.42 -17.22
N ILE A 263 -9.33 -4.96 -16.62
CA ILE A 263 -8.91 -3.55 -16.67
C ILE A 263 -8.47 -3.13 -18.07
N ILE A 264 -7.71 -3.97 -18.77
CA ILE A 264 -7.22 -3.70 -20.14
C ILE A 264 -8.39 -3.69 -21.14
N ASP A 265 -9.33 -4.63 -21.03
CA ASP A 265 -10.50 -4.69 -21.89
C ASP A 265 -11.45 -3.50 -21.65
N PHE A 266 -11.55 -3.01 -20.41
CA PHE A 266 -12.26 -1.78 -20.07
C PHE A 266 -11.60 -0.51 -20.64
N VAL A 267 -10.26 -0.40 -20.58
CA VAL A 267 -9.55 0.72 -21.21
C VAL A 267 -9.78 0.70 -22.73
N LYS A 268 -9.78 -0.48 -23.36
CA LYS A 268 -10.07 -0.62 -24.79
C LYS A 268 -11.53 -0.29 -25.16
N SER A 269 -12.49 -0.46 -24.25
CA SER A 269 -13.90 -0.12 -24.51
C SER A 269 -14.22 1.37 -24.32
N LEU A 270 -13.40 2.13 -23.60
CA LEU A 270 -13.53 3.58 -23.42
C LEU A 270 -12.97 4.41 -24.58
N PHE A 271 -12.11 3.83 -25.42
CA PHE A 271 -11.56 4.46 -26.63
C PHE A 271 -12.16 3.87 -27.92
N LYS A 272 -13.30 3.21 -27.79
CA LYS A 272 -14.13 2.71 -28.88
C LYS A 272 -15.46 3.45 -28.91
#